data_AF-A0A8C5S7Y7-F1
#
_entry.id   AF-A0A8C5S7Y7-F1
#
_cell.length_a   1.000
_cell.length_b   1.000
_cell.length_c   1.000
_cell.angle_alpha   90.00
_cell.angle_beta   90.00
_cell.angle_gamma   90.00
#
_symmetry.space_group_name_H-M   'P 1'
#
loop_
_entity.id
_entity.type
_entity.pdbx_description
1 polymer ?
#
loop_
_entity_poly.entity_id
_entity_poly.type
_entity_poly.pdbx_seq_one_letter_code
_entity_poly.pdbx_strand_id
1 'polypeptide(L)'
;LILFQNNLSRWGWGSLVVLLFLITFGPFAIFYFAFYILCSVGGGFVVTLLFGKTNSEKYLEQCEHSFLPPTSFGINKCIEEMKEESKPIKIDRRLTGAYIIDEPLQQIIQFSLRDYVQYWYYTLSDDESFLLEIRQTLQNALIQFSSRTKEIDWQPYFTTRIVDDFTTHLRVFRKAQQRITERDDQIKGTAEDFVDTFFEVEVEMEETICRDLVCTSPKDEEGI
;
A
#
# COMPACT_ATOMS: atom_id res chain seq x y z
N LEU A 1 -6.95 -59.08 -56.81
CA LEU A 1 -8.13 -59.03 -57.71
C LEU A 1 -9.42 -58.60 -57.00
N ILE A 2 -9.74 -59.11 -55.81
CA ILE A 2 -11.04 -58.89 -55.12
C ILE A 2 -11.26 -57.43 -54.66
N LEU A 3 -10.21 -56.72 -54.22
CA LEU A 3 -10.31 -55.30 -53.84
C LEU A 3 -10.65 -54.38 -55.02
N PHE A 4 -10.18 -54.71 -56.22
CA PHE A 4 -10.46 -53.93 -57.42
C PHE A 4 -11.92 -54.08 -57.89
N GLN A 5 -12.49 -55.28 -57.74
CA GLN A 5 -13.86 -55.58 -58.14
C GLN A 5 -14.90 -54.91 -57.22
N ASN A 6 -14.62 -54.85 -55.91
CA ASN A 6 -15.46 -54.14 -54.94
C ASN A 6 -15.37 -52.61 -55.06
N ASN A 7 -14.23 -52.08 -55.52
CA ASN A 7 -14.13 -50.67 -55.87
C ASN A 7 -14.91 -50.40 -57.17
N LEU A 8 -14.69 -51.18 -58.23
CA LEU A 8 -15.37 -50.99 -59.51
C LEU A 8 -16.90 -51.05 -59.38
N SER A 9 -17.42 -51.97 -58.56
CA SER A 9 -18.85 -52.05 -58.23
C SER A 9 -19.34 -50.78 -57.53
N ARG A 10 -18.65 -50.31 -56.47
CA ARG A 10 -19.03 -49.08 -55.76
C ARG A 10 -18.99 -47.83 -56.64
N TRP A 11 -17.98 -47.70 -57.51
CA TRP A 11 -17.89 -46.61 -58.49
C TRP A 11 -18.99 -46.71 -59.57
N GLY A 12 -19.35 -47.92 -60.00
CA GLY A 12 -20.44 -48.16 -60.95
C GLY A 12 -21.82 -47.79 -60.40
N TRP A 13 -22.13 -48.23 -59.17
CA TRP A 13 -23.38 -47.84 -58.50
C TRP A 13 -23.45 -46.34 -58.23
N GLY A 14 -22.33 -45.71 -57.84
CA GLY A 14 -22.25 -44.25 -57.69
C GLY A 14 -22.51 -43.50 -59.00
N SER A 15 -21.94 -43.97 -60.11
CA SER A 15 -22.15 -43.36 -61.43
C SER A 15 -23.60 -43.51 -61.92
N LEU A 16 -24.23 -44.67 -61.68
CA LEU A 16 -25.64 -44.91 -62.02
C LEU A 16 -26.57 -43.94 -61.27
N VAL A 17 -26.32 -43.72 -59.97
CA VAL A 17 -27.10 -42.78 -59.14
C VAL A 17 -26.93 -41.34 -59.63
N VAL A 18 -25.69 -40.93 -59.94
CA VAL A 18 -25.41 -39.58 -60.47
C VAL A 18 -26.07 -39.36 -61.83
N LEU A 19 -26.07 -40.37 -62.71
CA LEU A 19 -26.69 -40.28 -64.03
C LEU A 19 -28.22 -40.19 -63.94
N LEU A 20 -28.86 -41.05 -63.15
CA LEU A 20 -30.31 -40.99 -62.90
C LEU A 20 -30.72 -39.65 -62.30
N PHE A 21 -29.94 -39.14 -61.34
CA PHE A 21 -30.19 -37.84 -60.71
C PHE A 21 -30.11 -36.69 -61.73
N LEU A 22 -29.11 -36.69 -62.62
CA LEU A 22 -28.97 -35.69 -63.69
C LEU A 22 -30.10 -35.76 -64.72
N ILE A 23 -30.63 -36.95 -65.01
CA ILE A 23 -31.76 -37.12 -65.94
C ILE A 23 -33.07 -36.61 -65.32
N THR A 24 -33.32 -36.90 -64.04
CA THR A 24 -34.57 -36.53 -63.38
C THR A 24 -34.65 -35.04 -63.04
N PHE A 25 -33.54 -34.43 -62.63
CA PHE A 25 -33.52 -33.04 -62.12
C PHE A 25 -32.81 -32.04 -63.07
N GLY A 26 -32.17 -32.53 -64.13
CA GLY A 26 -31.46 -31.71 -65.11
C GLY A 26 -30.06 -31.25 -64.66
N PRO A 27 -29.30 -30.56 -65.53
CA PRO A 27 -27.93 -30.10 -65.24
C PRO A 27 -27.88 -29.03 -64.13
N PHE A 28 -29.01 -28.40 -63.81
CA PHE A 28 -29.11 -27.39 -62.75
C PHE A 28 -29.26 -27.98 -61.34
N ALA A 29 -29.47 -29.30 -61.21
CA ALA A 29 -29.66 -29.98 -59.93
C ALA A 29 -28.50 -29.77 -58.95
N ILE A 30 -27.27 -29.68 -59.47
CA ILE A 30 -26.05 -29.44 -58.68
C ILE A 30 -26.10 -28.04 -58.04
N PHE A 31 -26.55 -27.02 -58.77
CA PHE A 31 -26.69 -25.66 -58.25
C PHE A 31 -27.75 -25.58 -57.15
N TYR A 32 -28.89 -26.24 -57.32
CA TYR A 32 -29.91 -26.31 -56.28
C TYR A 32 -29.39 -27.02 -55.02
N PHE A 33 -28.72 -28.16 -55.18
CA PHE A 33 -28.14 -28.89 -54.05
C PHE A 33 -27.11 -28.05 -53.29
N ALA A 34 -26.20 -27.38 -54.01
CA ALA A 34 -25.22 -26.48 -53.40
C ALA A 34 -25.90 -25.32 -52.66
N PHE A 35 -26.96 -24.74 -53.24
CA PHE A 35 -27.74 -23.68 -52.60
C PHE A 35 -28.45 -24.17 -51.32
N TYR A 36 -29.01 -25.39 -51.32
CA TYR A 36 -29.62 -25.98 -50.12
C TYR A 36 -28.60 -26.22 -49.01
N ILE A 37 -27.41 -26.72 -49.34
CA ILE A 37 -26.34 -26.90 -48.34
C ILE A 37 -25.91 -25.54 -47.77
N LEU A 38 -25.71 -24.53 -48.62
CA LEU A 38 -25.33 -23.19 -48.17
C LEU A 38 -26.41 -22.57 -47.28
N CYS A 39 -27.68 -22.70 -47.65
CA CYS A 39 -28.81 -22.22 -46.86
C CYS A 39 -28.92 -22.96 -45.51
N SER A 40 -28.67 -24.27 -45.49
CA SER A 40 -28.69 -25.07 -44.26
C SER A 40 -27.55 -24.69 -43.31
N VAL A 41 -26.32 -24.54 -43.82
CA VAL A 41 -25.16 -24.13 -43.00
C VAL A 41 -25.32 -22.69 -42.52
N GLY A 42 -25.75 -21.78 -43.39
CA GLY A 42 -26.02 -20.38 -43.04
C GLY A 42 -27.14 -20.25 -42.01
N GLY A 43 -28.25 -20.95 -42.22
CA GLY A 43 -29.37 -20.99 -41.26
C GLY A 43 -28.96 -21.58 -39.92
N GLY A 44 -28.19 -22.67 -39.92
CA GLY A 44 -27.63 -23.26 -38.71
C GLY A 44 -26.73 -22.26 -37.95
N PHE A 45 -25.84 -21.57 -38.66
CA PHE A 45 -24.95 -20.57 -38.07
C PHE A 45 -25.74 -19.39 -37.46
N VAL A 46 -26.75 -18.88 -38.16
CA VAL A 46 -27.62 -17.81 -37.65
C VAL A 46 -28.38 -18.25 -36.40
N VAL A 47 -28.93 -19.47 -36.38
CA VAL A 47 -29.62 -20.01 -35.20
C VAL A 47 -28.65 -20.17 -34.03
N THR A 48 -27.44 -20.64 -34.26
CA THR A 48 -26.41 -20.74 -33.20
C THR A 48 -26.02 -19.36 -32.67
N LEU A 49 -25.87 -18.34 -33.53
CA LEU A 49 -25.58 -16.98 -33.10
C LEU A 49 -26.74 -16.34 -32.33
N LEU A 50 -27.97 -16.52 -32.78
CA LEU A 50 -29.17 -16.00 -32.09
C LEU A 50 -29.38 -16.70 -30.75
N PHE A 51 -29.24 -18.03 -30.71
CA PHE A 51 -29.30 -18.80 -29.48
C PHE A 51 -28.16 -18.44 -28.52
N GLY A 52 -26.96 -18.21 -29.05
CA GLY A 52 -25.80 -17.72 -28.30
C GLY A 52 -26.04 -16.33 -27.72
N LYS A 53 -26.62 -15.40 -28.51
CA LYS A 53 -26.99 -14.06 -28.04
C LYS A 53 -28.06 -14.11 -26.96
N THR A 54 -29.14 -14.87 -27.17
CA THR A 54 -30.21 -15.02 -26.18
C THR A 54 -29.72 -15.71 -24.91
N ASN A 55 -28.85 -16.72 -25.01
CA ASN A 55 -28.27 -17.34 -23.81
C ASN A 55 -27.27 -16.41 -23.13
N SER A 56 -26.44 -15.68 -23.88
CA SER A 56 -25.52 -14.69 -23.30
C SER A 56 -26.29 -13.60 -22.55
N GLU A 57 -27.41 -13.13 -23.08
CA GLU A 57 -28.29 -12.17 -22.40
C GLU A 57 -28.86 -12.78 -21.11
N LYS A 58 -29.34 -14.03 -21.14
CA LYS A 58 -29.81 -14.74 -19.93
C LYS A 58 -28.71 -14.96 -18.89
N TYR A 59 -27.49 -15.31 -19.33
CA TYR A 59 -26.34 -15.45 -18.42
C TYR A 59 -25.91 -14.10 -17.84
N LEU A 60 -26.01 -13.02 -18.62
CA LEU A 60 -25.71 -11.66 -18.17
C LEU A 60 -26.77 -11.16 -17.19
N GLU A 61 -28.06 -11.36 -17.47
CA GLU A 61 -29.17 -11.09 -16.53
C GLU A 61 -29.01 -11.91 -15.24
N GLN A 62 -28.62 -13.18 -15.35
CA GLN A 62 -28.37 -14.00 -14.17
C GLN A 62 -27.15 -13.54 -13.38
N CYS A 63 -26.07 -13.08 -14.03
CA CYS A 63 -24.93 -12.44 -13.37
C CYS A 63 -25.31 -11.10 -12.70
N GLU A 64 -26.15 -10.29 -13.35
CA GLU A 64 -26.72 -9.05 -12.82
C GLU A 64 -27.54 -9.33 -11.54
N HIS A 65 -28.27 -10.44 -11.50
CA HIS A 65 -29.01 -10.86 -10.32
C HIS A 65 -28.17 -11.59 -9.25
N SER A 66 -26.97 -12.09 -9.57
CA SER A 66 -26.23 -13.00 -8.68
C SER A 66 -25.15 -12.33 -7.81
N PHE A 67 -24.50 -11.23 -8.20
CA PHE A 67 -23.40 -10.68 -7.39
C PHE A 67 -23.21 -9.17 -7.57
N LEU A 68 -24.21 -8.38 -7.17
CA LEU A 68 -24.10 -7.15 -6.39
C LEU A 68 -25.50 -6.51 -6.38
N PRO A 69 -26.09 -6.18 -5.21
CA PRO A 69 -27.28 -5.34 -5.21
C PRO A 69 -26.96 -4.03 -5.97
N PRO A 70 -27.94 -3.42 -6.69
CA PRO A 70 -27.74 -2.11 -7.29
C PRO A 70 -27.20 -1.21 -6.18
N THR A 71 -26.00 -0.64 -6.35
CA THR A 71 -25.21 0.04 -5.32
C THR A 71 -26.16 0.82 -4.43
N SER A 72 -26.53 0.18 -3.33
CA SER A 72 -27.63 0.68 -2.53
C SER A 72 -27.11 1.98 -1.94
N PHE A 73 -28.02 2.90 -1.69
CA PHE A 73 -27.84 4.19 -1.05
C PHE A 73 -26.58 4.32 -0.15
N GLY A 74 -26.17 3.26 0.57
CA GLY A 74 -24.89 3.10 1.24
C GLY A 74 -23.61 3.55 0.50
N ILE A 75 -23.36 3.27 -0.79
CA ILE A 75 -22.09 3.75 -1.43
C ILE A 75 -22.16 5.25 -1.67
N ASN A 76 -23.27 5.77 -2.19
CA ASN A 76 -23.44 7.21 -2.35
C ASN A 76 -23.45 7.91 -0.99
N LYS A 77 -24.02 7.29 0.05
CA LYS A 77 -24.00 7.75 1.43
C LYS A 77 -22.60 7.69 2.04
N CYS A 78 -21.80 6.65 1.79
CA CYS A 78 -20.40 6.58 2.21
C CYS A 78 -19.55 7.60 1.45
N ILE A 79 -19.81 7.82 0.16
CA ILE A 79 -19.16 8.88 -0.63
C ILE A 79 -19.58 10.26 -0.12
N GLU A 80 -20.85 10.46 0.22
CA GLU A 80 -21.34 11.68 0.84
C GLU A 80 -20.74 11.87 2.23
N GLU A 81 -20.73 10.87 3.10
CA GLU A 81 -20.11 10.91 4.44
C GLU A 81 -18.61 11.17 4.35
N MET A 82 -17.89 10.52 3.44
CA MET A 82 -16.47 10.81 3.16
C MET A 82 -16.25 12.22 2.61
N LYS A 83 -17.22 12.77 1.90
CA LYS A 83 -17.20 14.16 1.39
C LYS A 83 -17.64 15.17 2.46
N GLU A 84 -18.40 14.74 3.47
CA GLU A 84 -18.94 15.56 4.56
C GLU A 84 -17.96 15.70 5.73
N GLU A 85 -16.93 14.85 5.81
CA GLU A 85 -15.93 14.88 6.89
C GLU A 85 -14.96 16.07 6.89
N SER A 86 -15.05 17.00 5.92
CA SER A 86 -14.32 18.27 5.98
C SER A 86 -14.95 19.23 7.01
N LYS A 87 -14.94 18.85 8.29
CA LYS A 87 -15.20 19.80 9.38
C LYS A 87 -14.21 20.95 9.24
N PRO A 88 -14.65 22.21 9.43
CA PRO A 88 -13.71 23.32 9.40
C PRO A 88 -12.70 23.14 10.53
N ILE A 89 -11.48 22.73 10.18
CA ILE A 89 -10.39 22.55 11.13
C ILE A 89 -10.05 23.93 11.70
N LYS A 90 -10.46 24.16 12.95
CA LYS A 90 -10.14 25.39 13.68
C LYS A 90 -8.71 25.28 14.20
N ILE A 91 -7.80 25.89 13.46
CA ILE A 91 -6.37 25.97 13.78
C ILE A 91 -6.18 27.13 14.77
N ASP A 92 -5.84 26.82 16.03
CA ASP A 92 -5.46 27.86 17.00
C ASP A 92 -4.12 28.47 16.58
N ARG A 93 -4.05 29.80 16.65
CA ARG A 93 -2.80 30.53 16.39
C ARG A 93 -1.86 30.50 17.61
N ARG A 94 -2.38 30.24 18.80
CA ARG A 94 -1.57 30.25 20.02
C ARG A 94 -0.87 28.90 20.17
N LEU A 95 0.46 28.91 20.09
CA LEU A 95 1.28 27.70 20.27
C LEU A 95 1.90 27.69 21.67
N THR A 96 2.63 28.75 21.99
CA THR A 96 3.33 28.95 23.25
C THR A 96 2.65 30.01 24.13
N GLY A 97 1.75 30.83 23.56
CA GLY A 97 1.11 31.92 24.28
C GLY A 97 1.93 33.21 24.34
N ALA A 98 3.12 33.22 23.76
CA ALA A 98 3.94 34.41 23.55
C ALA A 98 3.92 34.78 22.06
N TYR A 99 3.24 35.88 21.71
CA TYR A 99 3.03 36.30 20.31
C TYR A 99 4.34 36.43 19.50
N ILE A 100 5.40 36.94 20.13
CA ILE A 100 6.71 37.13 19.48
C ILE A 100 7.37 35.82 19.03
N ILE A 101 7.01 34.70 19.66
CA ILE A 101 7.52 33.35 19.33
C ILE A 101 6.52 32.63 18.42
N ASP A 102 5.22 32.77 18.71
CA ASP A 102 4.16 32.07 18.00
C ASP A 102 4.09 32.47 16.52
N GLU A 103 4.32 33.74 16.18
CA GLU A 103 4.27 34.21 14.79
C GLU A 103 5.39 33.61 13.93
N PRO A 104 6.69 33.69 14.32
CA PRO A 104 7.75 32.97 13.60
C PRO A 104 7.53 31.46 13.55
N LEU A 105 7.06 30.83 14.63
CA LEU A 105 6.79 29.40 14.65
C LEU A 105 5.71 29.01 13.64
N GLN A 106 4.62 29.78 13.54
CA GLN A 106 3.60 29.55 12.52
C GLN A 106 4.15 29.67 11.11
N GLN A 107 5.04 30.62 10.85
CA GLN A 107 5.70 30.78 9.55
C GLN A 107 6.57 29.56 9.22
N ILE A 108 7.37 29.10 10.18
CA ILE A 108 8.22 27.90 10.01
C ILE A 108 7.35 26.69 9.69
N ILE A 109 6.25 26.48 10.42
CA ILE A 109 5.30 25.38 10.14
C ILE A 109 4.74 25.52 8.73
N GLN A 110 4.28 26.72 8.35
CA GLN A 110 3.71 26.96 7.03
C GLN A 110 4.71 26.71 5.90
N PHE A 111 5.95 27.17 6.03
CA PHE A 111 6.99 26.94 5.03
C PHE A 111 7.41 25.47 5.00
N SER A 112 7.52 24.81 6.15
CA SER A 112 7.88 23.38 6.21
C SER A 112 6.83 22.51 5.51
N LEU A 113 5.54 22.74 5.78
CA LEU A 113 4.46 22.00 5.12
C LEU A 113 4.40 22.30 3.61
N ARG A 114 4.64 23.55 3.21
CA ARG A 114 4.68 23.92 1.79
C ARG A 114 5.83 23.23 1.05
N ASP A 115 7.04 23.30 1.60
CA ASP A 115 8.25 22.90 0.88
C ASP A 115 8.46 21.38 0.90
N TYR A 116 8.06 20.71 2.00
CA TYR A 116 8.32 19.27 2.18
C TYR A 116 7.09 18.38 2.00
N VAL A 117 5.87 18.89 2.17
CA VAL A 117 4.64 18.05 2.11
C VAL A 117 3.81 18.38 0.87
N GLN A 118 3.49 19.66 0.69
CA GLN A 118 2.56 20.12 -0.34
C GLN A 118 3.04 19.79 -1.77
N TYR A 119 4.36 19.84 -2.02
CA TYR A 119 4.94 19.56 -3.34
C TYR A 119 4.59 18.16 -3.89
N TRP A 120 4.86 17.11 -3.11
CA TRP A 120 4.58 15.74 -3.56
C TRP A 120 3.12 15.37 -3.35
N TYR A 121 2.45 15.94 -2.34
CA TYR A 121 1.06 15.63 -2.03
C TYR A 121 0.11 16.03 -3.15
N TYR A 122 0.29 17.21 -3.76
CA TYR A 122 -0.51 17.62 -4.92
C TYR A 122 -0.26 16.79 -6.19
N THR A 123 0.78 15.96 -6.22
CA THR A 123 0.94 14.97 -7.30
C THR A 123 0.03 13.76 -7.09
N LEU A 124 -0.44 13.53 -5.86
CA LEU A 124 -1.27 12.39 -5.47
C LEU A 124 -2.75 12.74 -5.33
N SER A 125 -3.09 13.89 -4.72
CA SER A 125 -4.46 14.31 -4.43
C SER A 125 -4.58 15.84 -4.35
N ASP A 126 -5.73 16.37 -4.76
CA ASP A 126 -6.07 17.80 -4.67
C ASP A 126 -6.81 18.17 -3.36
N ASP A 127 -7.07 17.21 -2.48
CA ASP A 127 -7.80 17.45 -1.23
C ASP A 127 -6.95 18.18 -0.17
N GLU A 128 -7.39 19.35 0.29
CA GLU A 128 -6.66 20.14 1.30
C GLU A 128 -6.82 19.59 2.74
N SER A 129 -7.77 18.68 2.98
CA SER A 129 -8.10 18.20 4.33
C SER A 129 -6.89 17.54 5.00
N PHE A 130 -6.16 16.69 4.28
CA PHE A 130 -4.92 16.07 4.77
C PHE A 130 -3.86 17.10 5.20
N LEU A 131 -3.65 18.17 4.43
CA LEU A 131 -2.66 19.20 4.75
C LEU A 131 -3.06 19.97 6.02
N LEU A 132 -4.36 20.20 6.21
CA LEU A 132 -4.91 20.83 7.41
C LEU A 132 -4.78 19.92 8.64
N GLU A 133 -4.99 18.61 8.49
CA GLU A 133 -4.83 17.62 9.57
C GLU A 133 -3.38 17.48 10.03
N ILE A 134 -2.42 17.42 9.10
CA ILE A 134 -0.98 17.44 9.46
C ILE A 134 -0.67 18.71 10.23
N ARG A 135 -1.15 19.86 9.73
CA ARG A 135 -0.92 21.15 10.39
C ARG A 135 -1.48 21.17 11.80
N GLN A 136 -2.71 20.69 11.99
CA GLN A 136 -3.35 20.62 13.30
C GLN A 136 -2.59 19.68 14.24
N THR A 137 -2.17 18.51 13.75
CA THR A 137 -1.41 17.53 14.53
C THR A 137 -0.08 18.11 15.00
N LEU A 138 0.65 18.77 14.10
CA LEU A 138 1.92 19.42 14.42
C LEU A 138 1.74 20.54 15.45
N GLN A 139 0.71 21.36 15.31
CA GLN A 139 0.41 22.41 16.29
C GLN A 139 0.02 21.85 17.64
N ASN A 140 -0.81 20.81 17.69
CA ASN A 140 -1.18 20.14 18.94
C ASN A 140 0.06 19.57 19.64
N ALA A 141 0.97 18.96 18.88
CA ALA A 141 2.25 18.48 19.41
C ALA A 141 3.09 19.63 19.98
N LEU A 142 3.17 20.77 19.28
CA LEU A 142 3.89 21.95 19.74
C LEU A 142 3.26 22.60 20.98
N ILE A 143 1.93 22.64 21.07
CA ILE A 143 1.21 23.15 22.25
C ILE A 143 1.49 22.25 23.46
N GLN A 144 1.38 20.93 23.27
CA GLN A 144 1.70 19.97 24.34
C GLN A 144 3.16 20.08 24.77
N PHE A 145 4.08 20.14 23.81
CA PHE A 145 5.49 20.37 24.06
C PHE A 145 5.71 21.65 24.88
N SER A 146 5.15 22.78 24.43
CA SER A 146 5.24 24.06 25.14
C SER A 146 4.69 23.98 26.56
N SER A 147 3.56 23.28 26.76
CA SER A 147 2.99 23.08 28.09
C SER A 147 3.95 22.33 29.00
N ARG A 148 4.50 21.20 28.54
CA ARG A 148 5.48 20.41 29.30
C ARG A 148 6.75 21.18 29.60
N THR A 149 7.24 21.95 28.64
CA THR A 149 8.42 22.81 28.80
C THR A 149 8.22 23.88 29.87
N LYS A 150 6.99 24.39 30.05
CA LYS A 150 6.66 25.36 31.11
C LYS A 150 6.52 24.74 32.50
N GLU A 151 6.20 23.46 32.57
CA GLU A 151 6.11 22.72 33.84
C GLU A 151 7.49 22.44 34.47
N ILE A 152 8.58 22.62 33.70
CA ILE A 152 9.95 22.39 34.16
C ILE A 152 10.45 23.61 34.94
N ASP A 153 10.95 23.37 36.15
CA ASP A 153 11.72 24.37 36.89
C ASP A 153 13.14 24.47 36.31
N TRP A 154 13.35 25.49 35.48
CA TRP A 154 14.60 25.69 34.75
C TRP A 154 15.81 25.97 35.65
N GLN A 155 15.61 26.61 36.80
CA GLN A 155 16.71 26.97 37.69
C GLN A 155 17.45 25.74 38.26
N PRO A 156 16.81 24.81 38.97
CA PRO A 156 17.46 23.58 39.41
C PRO A 156 17.82 22.68 38.22
N TYR A 157 17.06 22.71 37.12
CA TYR A 157 17.41 21.92 35.94
C TYR A 157 18.81 22.28 35.40
N PHE A 158 19.10 23.57 35.20
CA PHE A 158 20.40 24.02 34.70
C PHE A 158 21.51 24.01 35.75
N THR A 159 21.20 24.35 37.01
CA THR A 159 22.24 24.52 38.03
C THR A 159 22.60 23.24 38.77
N THR A 160 21.65 22.30 38.90
CA THR A 160 21.89 21.03 39.59
C THR A 160 21.79 19.86 38.63
N ARG A 161 20.62 19.60 38.03
CA ARG A 161 20.38 18.35 37.29
C ARG A 161 21.36 18.13 36.14
N ILE A 162 21.49 19.10 35.24
CA ILE A 162 22.44 19.00 34.12
C ILE A 162 23.88 18.84 34.65
N VAL A 163 24.25 19.58 35.69
CA VAL A 163 25.60 19.54 36.26
C VAL A 163 25.88 18.18 36.91
N ASP A 164 24.89 17.61 37.60
CA ASP A 164 24.95 16.29 38.22
C ASP A 164 25.06 15.20 37.16
N ASP A 165 24.30 15.30 36.06
CA ASP A 165 24.39 14.39 34.90
C ASP A 165 25.79 14.43 34.26
N PHE A 166 26.32 15.63 34.00
CA PHE A 166 27.70 15.80 33.50
C PHE A 166 28.74 15.27 34.49
N THR A 167 28.53 15.48 35.78
CA THR A 167 29.43 14.99 36.83
C THR A 167 29.42 13.48 36.88
N THR A 168 28.26 12.85 36.74
CA THR A 168 28.09 11.40 36.65
C THR A 168 28.80 10.86 35.41
N HIS A 169 28.56 11.45 34.23
CA HIS A 169 29.24 11.07 33.00
C HIS A 169 30.77 11.19 33.10
N LEU A 170 31.28 12.28 33.70
CA LEU A 170 32.73 12.44 33.95
C LEU A 170 33.28 11.41 34.94
N ARG A 171 32.47 11.00 35.94
CA ARG A 171 32.87 9.98 36.91
C ARG A 171 32.95 8.61 36.25
N VAL A 172 31.95 8.23 35.45
CA VAL A 172 31.94 7.01 34.62
C VAL A 172 33.15 7.02 33.68
N PHE A 173 33.38 8.13 32.96
CA PHE A 173 34.53 8.29 32.07
C PHE A 173 35.87 8.07 32.76
N ARG A 174 36.09 8.71 33.91
CA ARG A 174 37.34 8.56 34.67
C ARG A 174 37.54 7.13 35.18
N LYS A 175 36.48 6.48 35.66
CA LYS A 175 36.54 5.09 36.13
C LYS A 175 36.80 4.12 34.97
N ALA A 176 36.23 4.35 33.80
CA ALA A 176 36.53 3.59 32.58
C ALA A 176 37.99 3.77 32.14
N GLN A 177 38.48 5.02 32.11
CA GLN A 177 39.86 5.33 31.78
C GLN A 177 40.85 4.66 32.75
N GLN A 178 40.53 4.64 34.05
CA GLN A 178 41.34 3.96 35.05
C GLN A 178 41.39 2.45 34.80
N ARG A 179 40.25 1.80 34.55
CA ARG A 179 40.18 0.35 34.26
C ARG A 179 40.99 -0.05 33.03
N ILE A 180 40.95 0.77 31.99
CA ILE A 180 41.71 0.52 30.77
C ILE A 180 43.19 0.71 31.05
N THR A 181 43.59 1.77 31.76
CA THR A 181 44.99 1.98 32.15
C THR A 181 45.52 0.81 32.98
N GLU A 182 44.71 0.24 33.88
CA GLU A 182 45.05 -0.96 34.67
C GLU A 182 45.11 -2.24 33.81
N ARG A 183 44.35 -2.33 32.70
CA ARG A 183 44.39 -3.45 31.73
C ARG A 183 45.50 -3.33 30.69
N ASP A 184 45.86 -2.11 30.28
CA ASP A 184 46.80 -1.81 29.17
C ASP A 184 48.27 -2.12 29.53
N ASP A 185 48.57 -2.38 30.81
CA ASP A 185 49.83 -3.02 31.23
C ASP A 185 49.99 -4.46 30.65
N GLN A 186 48.94 -5.04 30.05
CA GLN A 186 49.00 -6.37 29.41
C GLN A 186 48.68 -6.43 27.91
N ILE A 187 47.82 -5.58 27.30
CA ILE A 187 47.52 -5.59 25.85
C ILE A 187 46.99 -4.21 25.40
N LYS A 188 47.53 -3.65 24.29
CA LYS A 188 47.08 -2.38 23.67
C LYS A 188 45.59 -2.40 23.31
N GLY A 189 44.76 -1.71 24.09
CA GLY A 189 43.33 -1.53 23.82
C GLY A 189 43.05 -0.57 22.65
N THR A 190 42.11 -0.95 21.77
CA THR A 190 41.58 -0.09 20.70
C THR A 190 40.51 0.87 21.24
N ALA A 191 40.15 1.90 20.46
CA ALA A 191 39.09 2.84 20.86
C ALA A 191 37.73 2.17 21.11
N GLU A 192 37.47 1.02 20.47
CA GLU A 192 36.27 0.20 20.70
C GLU A 192 36.27 -0.40 22.12
N ASP A 193 37.40 -0.93 22.60
CA ASP A 193 37.55 -1.48 23.96
C ASP A 193 37.33 -0.40 25.05
N PHE A 194 37.67 0.86 24.73
CA PHE A 194 37.36 1.98 25.62
C PHE A 194 35.87 2.24 25.75
N VAL A 195 35.16 2.24 24.61
CA VAL A 195 33.72 2.47 24.57
C VAL A 195 32.97 1.34 25.30
N ASP A 196 33.39 0.10 25.10
CA ASP A 196 32.79 -1.06 25.78
C ASP A 196 33.02 -0.99 27.30
N THR A 197 34.27 -0.71 27.72
CA THR A 197 34.58 -0.56 29.16
C THR A 197 33.84 0.64 29.77
N PHE A 198 33.63 1.72 29.02
CA PHE A 198 32.83 2.87 29.46
C PHE A 198 31.39 2.47 29.78
N PHE A 199 30.74 1.74 28.88
CA PHE A 199 29.36 1.30 29.09
C PHE A 199 29.23 0.23 30.17
N GLU A 200 30.23 -0.67 30.31
CA GLU A 200 30.28 -1.59 31.47
C GLU A 200 30.31 -0.81 32.79
N VAL A 201 31.10 0.25 32.86
CA VAL A 201 31.18 1.10 34.06
C VAL A 201 29.89 1.88 34.29
N GLU A 202 29.24 2.37 33.23
CA GLU A 202 27.94 3.06 33.31
C GLU A 202 26.88 2.15 33.93
N VAL A 203 26.74 0.92 33.41
CA VAL A 203 25.78 -0.08 33.91
C VAL A 203 26.02 -0.44 35.37
N GLU A 204 27.28 -0.53 35.80
CA GLU A 204 27.59 -0.78 37.22
C GLU A 204 27.26 0.41 38.12
N MET A 205 27.27 1.63 37.58
CA MET A 205 27.13 2.86 38.35
C MET A 205 25.71 3.40 38.38
N GLU A 206 24.92 3.11 37.36
CA GLU A 206 23.53 3.54 37.24
C GLU A 206 22.58 2.39 37.60
N GLU A 207 21.74 2.61 38.63
CA GLU A 207 20.81 1.57 39.12
C GLU A 207 19.43 1.62 38.44
N THR A 208 19.10 2.68 37.69
CA THR A 208 17.71 2.99 37.28
C THR A 208 17.45 3.02 35.78
N ILE A 209 18.34 3.60 34.97
CA ILE A 209 18.23 3.67 33.51
C ILE A 209 19.65 3.52 32.96
N CYS A 210 19.86 2.57 32.05
CA CYS A 210 21.13 2.39 31.34
C CYS A 210 20.85 2.25 29.85
N ARG A 211 21.84 2.51 29.00
CA ARG A 211 21.70 2.34 27.54
C ARG A 211 21.16 0.96 27.14
N ASP A 212 21.63 -0.10 27.78
CA ASP A 212 21.19 -1.48 27.50
C ASP A 212 19.70 -1.74 27.79
N LEU A 213 19.07 -0.93 28.64
CA LEU A 213 17.63 -0.98 28.92
C LEU A 213 16.80 -0.17 27.90
N VAL A 214 17.44 0.78 27.21
CA VAL A 214 16.79 1.69 26.24
C VAL A 214 17.02 1.24 24.80
N CYS A 215 18.14 0.58 24.51
CA CYS A 215 18.37 -0.09 23.24
C CYS A 215 17.45 -1.32 23.15
N THR A 216 16.52 -1.31 22.20
CA THR A 216 15.82 -2.52 21.78
C THR A 216 16.86 -3.56 21.38
N SER A 217 16.96 -4.66 22.12
CA SER A 217 17.80 -5.76 21.67
C SER A 217 17.12 -6.41 20.46
N PRO A 218 17.88 -6.91 19.46
CA PRO A 218 17.28 -7.64 18.34
C PRO A 218 16.43 -8.84 18.79
N LYS A 219 16.75 -9.42 19.95
CA LYS A 219 16.00 -10.53 20.54
C LYS A 219 14.64 -10.10 21.09
N ASP A 220 14.47 -8.84 21.47
CA ASP A 220 13.20 -8.28 21.94
C ASP A 220 12.29 -7.87 20.77
N GLU A 221 12.85 -7.67 19.57
CA GLU A 221 12.08 -7.45 18.33
C GLU A 221 11.54 -8.76 17.72
N GLU A 222 12.22 -9.89 17.92
CA GLU A 222 11.76 -11.22 17.45
C GLU A 222 10.58 -11.80 18.26
N GLY A 223 10.14 -11.10 19.31
CA GLY A 223 9.10 -11.52 20.25
C GLY A 223 7.72 -10.86 20.10
N ILE A 224 7.47 -10.09 19.03
CA ILE A 224 6.15 -9.49 18.73
C ILE A 224 5.57 -10.08 17.45
#